data_AF-A0A6G1CDR6-F1
#
_entry.id   AF-A0A6G1CDR6-F1
#
_cell.length_a   1.000
_cell.length_b   1.000
_cell.length_c   1.000
_cell.angle_alpha   90.00
_cell.angle_beta   90.00
_cell.angle_gamma   90.00
#
_symmetry.space_group_name_H-M   'P 1'
#
loop_
_entity.id
_entity.type
_entity.pdbx_description
1 polymer ?
#
loop_
_entity_poly.entity_id
_entity_poly.type
_entity_poly.pdbx_seq_one_letter_code
_entity_poly.pdbx_strand_id
1 'polypeptide(L)'
;MAAGPTPSTAASFRPPLPPPPPCFDYRAAMLGHTRAAAVTAADPALAALVESGALVRVPRRRFGPVPAWRPPDFVEPEDVWILGTSHLSEESVTDVERVLRAVRPDNVVVELCRSRQDRHH
;
A
#
# COMPACT_ATOMS: atom_id res chain seq x y z
N MET A 1 -27.48 15.95 42.24
CA MET A 1 -26.09 15.73 41.76
C MET A 1 -26.18 15.49 40.26
N ALA A 2 -26.14 16.54 39.44
CA ALA A 2 -26.23 16.40 37.99
C ALA A 2 -24.82 16.25 37.40
N ALA A 3 -24.57 15.14 36.71
CA ALA A 3 -23.34 14.93 35.96
C ALA A 3 -23.34 15.88 34.76
N GLY A 4 -22.36 16.79 34.71
CA GLY A 4 -22.16 17.68 33.57
C GLY A 4 -21.70 16.90 32.32
N PRO A 5 -21.94 17.43 31.12
CA PRO A 5 -21.52 16.79 29.88
C PRO A 5 -19.99 16.68 29.84
N THR A 6 -19.48 15.46 29.66
CA THR A 6 -18.07 15.19 29.37
C THR A 6 -17.66 15.89 28.07
N PRO A 7 -16.54 16.63 28.05
CA PRO A 7 -16.10 17.30 26.83
C PRO A 7 -15.72 16.26 25.78
N SER A 8 -16.43 16.31 24.65
CA SER A 8 -16.09 15.59 23.42
C SER A 8 -14.65 15.93 23.06
N THR A 9 -13.79 14.91 23.01
CA THR A 9 -12.39 15.04 22.63
C THR A 9 -12.35 15.54 21.19
N ALA A 10 -12.07 16.83 21.02
CA ALA A 10 -11.95 17.47 19.72
C ALA A 10 -11.01 16.66 18.83
N ALA A 11 -11.51 16.22 17.67
CA ALA A 11 -10.66 15.65 16.63
C ALA A 11 -9.53 16.64 16.35
N SER A 12 -8.29 16.27 16.69
CA SER A 12 -7.13 17.15 16.50
C SER A 12 -7.07 17.50 15.02
N PHE A 13 -7.20 18.78 14.69
CA PHE A 13 -7.07 19.28 13.33
C PHE A 13 -5.67 18.91 12.82
N ARG A 14 -5.58 17.86 12.00
CA ARG A 14 -4.31 17.45 11.39
C ARG A 14 -4.10 18.36 10.18
N PRO A 15 -3.04 19.20 10.16
CA PRO A 15 -2.78 20.01 8.98
C PRO A 15 -2.72 19.08 7.75
N PRO A 16 -3.26 19.52 6.60
CA PRO A 16 -3.16 18.74 5.37
C PRO A 16 -1.70 18.38 5.13
N LEU A 17 -1.43 17.11 4.86
CA LEU A 17 -0.09 16.70 4.45
C LEU A 17 0.25 17.48 3.16
N PRO A 18 1.39 18.18 3.10
CA PRO A 18 1.77 18.88 1.89
C PRO A 18 1.88 17.87 0.75
N PRO A 19 1.42 18.23 -0.48
CA PRO A 19 1.57 17.35 -1.61
C PRO A 19 3.07 17.09 -1.88
N PRO A 20 3.40 15.93 -2.45
CA PRO A 20 4.77 15.69 -2.89
C PRO A 20 5.18 16.75 -3.93
N PRO A 21 6.49 17.06 -4.06
CA PRO A 21 6.99 17.95 -5.10
C PRO A 21 6.51 17.53 -6.50
N PRO A 22 6.26 18.46 -7.45
CA PRO A 22 5.72 18.12 -8.77
C PRO A 22 6.55 17.14 -9.59
N CYS A 23 7.86 17.05 -9.33
CA CYS A 23 8.79 16.16 -10.00
C CYS A 23 9.10 14.87 -9.21
N PHE A 24 8.41 14.63 -8.09
CA PHE A 24 8.68 13.47 -7.27
C PHE A 24 8.06 12.20 -7.88
N ASP A 25 8.92 11.32 -8.38
CA ASP A 25 8.55 9.98 -8.82
C ASP A 25 8.76 8.98 -7.69
N TYR A 26 7.65 8.62 -7.01
CA TYR A 26 7.67 7.64 -5.94
C TYR A 26 8.11 6.25 -6.41
N ARG A 27 7.69 5.84 -7.62
CA ARG A 27 8.02 4.53 -8.18
C ARG A 27 9.52 4.43 -8.40
N ALA A 28 10.13 5.44 -9.02
CA ALA A 28 11.58 5.51 -9.20
C ALA A 28 12.32 5.48 -7.85
N ALA A 29 11.83 6.23 -6.85
CA ALA A 29 12.43 6.25 -5.51
C ALA A 29 12.39 4.87 -4.82
N MET A 30 11.38 4.04 -5.10
CA MET A 30 11.25 2.70 -4.51
C MET A 30 11.88 1.59 -5.35
N LEU A 31 12.18 1.81 -6.62
CA LEU A 31 12.59 0.77 -7.55
C LEU A 31 13.85 0.02 -7.09
N GLY A 32 14.88 0.73 -6.64
CA GLY A 32 16.11 0.11 -6.13
C GLY A 32 15.88 -0.82 -4.94
N HIS A 33 15.00 -0.42 -4.01
CA HIS A 33 14.63 -1.21 -2.83
C HIS A 33 13.85 -2.46 -3.24
N THR A 34 12.96 -2.30 -4.23
CA THR A 34 12.12 -3.39 -4.74
C THR A 34 12.97 -4.41 -5.49
N ARG A 35 13.92 -3.95 -6.33
CA ARG A 35 14.84 -4.82 -7.07
C ARG A 35 15.68 -5.69 -6.14
N ALA A 36 16.25 -5.11 -5.09
CA ALA A 36 17.02 -5.86 -4.09
C ALA A 36 16.18 -6.95 -3.41
N ALA A 37 14.91 -6.67 -3.12
CA ALA A 37 13.99 -7.65 -2.54
C ALA A 37 13.59 -8.75 -3.52
N ALA A 38 13.32 -8.40 -4.79
CA ALA A 38 12.96 -9.38 -5.82
C ALA A 38 14.10 -10.37 -6.12
N VAL A 39 15.35 -9.90 -6.12
CA VAL A 39 16.53 -10.78 -6.23
C VAL A 39 16.58 -11.76 -5.07
N THR A 40 16.21 -11.33 -3.86
CA THR A 40 16.19 -12.19 -2.67
C THR A 40 15.06 -13.22 -2.73
N ALA A 41 13.91 -12.87 -3.30
CA ALA A 41 12.77 -13.77 -3.46
C ALA A 41 12.97 -14.87 -4.52
N ALA A 42 14.00 -14.75 -5.38
CA ALA A 42 14.36 -15.72 -6.41
C ALA A 42 13.18 -16.18 -7.31
N ASP A 43 12.16 -15.34 -7.49
CA ASP A 43 11.04 -15.60 -8.39
C ASP A 43 11.21 -14.77 -9.67
N PRO A 44 11.62 -15.39 -10.79
CA PRO A 44 11.78 -14.71 -12.08
C PRO A 44 10.48 -14.03 -12.54
N ALA A 45 9.34 -14.54 -12.09
CA ALA A 45 8.03 -14.04 -12.45
C ALA A 45 7.75 -12.68 -11.80
N LEU A 46 8.32 -12.41 -10.61
CA LEU A 46 8.26 -11.09 -9.98
C LEU A 46 9.29 -10.13 -10.55
N ALA A 47 10.46 -10.63 -10.97
CA ALA A 47 11.54 -9.78 -11.50
C ALA A 47 11.05 -8.92 -12.67
N ALA A 48 10.36 -9.50 -13.66
CA ALA A 48 9.83 -8.75 -14.80
C ALA A 48 8.88 -7.61 -14.40
N LEU A 49 8.02 -7.84 -13.39
CA LEU A 49 7.08 -6.83 -12.88
C LEU A 49 7.78 -5.70 -12.11
N VAL A 50 8.88 -6.02 -11.44
CA VAL A 50 9.71 -5.01 -10.77
C VAL A 50 10.47 -4.19 -11.81
N GLU A 51 11.05 -4.83 -12.82
CA GLU A 51 11.79 -4.15 -13.88
C GLU A 51 10.90 -3.22 -14.72
N SER A 52 9.65 -3.61 -14.99
CA SER A 52 8.67 -2.74 -15.65
C SER A 52 8.16 -1.60 -14.74
N GLY A 53 8.44 -1.67 -13.44
CA GLY A 53 7.91 -0.76 -12.42
C GLY A 53 6.43 -1.01 -12.07
N ALA A 54 5.81 -2.08 -12.60
CA ALA A 54 4.43 -2.44 -12.26
C ALA A 54 4.29 -2.88 -10.81
N LEU A 55 5.32 -3.47 -10.22
CA LEU A 55 5.36 -3.94 -8.84
C LEU A 55 6.36 -3.14 -8.01
N VAL A 56 5.92 -2.66 -6.84
CA VAL A 56 6.73 -1.90 -5.87
C VAL A 56 6.60 -2.52 -4.48
N ARG A 57 7.70 -2.67 -3.76
CA ARG A 57 7.73 -3.09 -2.34
C ARG A 57 8.02 -1.90 -1.44
N VAL A 58 7.22 -1.76 -0.39
CA VAL A 58 7.31 -0.70 0.60
C VAL A 58 7.54 -1.33 1.98
N PRO A 59 8.79 -1.30 2.51
CA PRO A 59 9.09 -1.88 3.81
C PRO A 59 8.71 -0.95 4.96
N ARG A 60 8.26 -1.54 6.07
CA ARG A 60 7.83 -0.84 7.30
C ARG A 60 8.80 0.22 7.79
N ARG A 61 10.11 -0.10 7.78
CA ARG A 61 11.17 0.71 8.39
C ARG A 61 11.33 2.12 7.80
N ARG A 62 10.58 2.47 6.74
CA ARG A 62 10.68 3.76 6.06
C ARG A 62 9.89 4.89 6.70
N PHE A 63 8.82 4.60 7.46
CA PHE A 63 7.86 5.64 7.89
C PHE A 63 7.90 5.99 9.39
N GLY A 64 8.91 5.50 10.11
CA GLY A 64 9.07 5.78 11.54
C GLY A 64 8.14 4.94 12.42
N PRO A 65 7.95 5.31 13.70
CA PRO A 65 7.14 4.52 14.63
C PRO A 65 5.65 4.63 14.33
N VAL A 66 4.90 3.58 14.70
CA VAL A 66 3.43 3.56 14.63
C VAL A 66 2.85 4.73 15.42
N PRO A 67 1.95 5.53 14.84
CA PRO A 67 1.32 6.64 15.54
C PRO A 67 0.47 6.20 16.74
N ALA A 68 0.51 6.96 17.84
CA ALA A 68 -0.19 6.64 19.09
C ALA A 68 -1.73 6.61 19.01
N TRP A 69 -2.34 7.13 17.94
CA TRP A 69 -3.79 7.06 17.72
C TRP A 69 -4.26 5.70 17.17
N ARG A 70 -3.33 4.84 16.76
CA ARG A 70 -3.66 3.46 16.35
C ARG A 70 -4.06 2.63 17.58
N PRO A 71 -4.98 1.66 17.43
CA PRO A 71 -5.32 0.71 18.49
C PRO A 71 -4.09 -0.02 19.05
N PRO A 72 -4.08 -0.43 20.34
CA PRO A 72 -2.91 -1.10 20.95
C PRO A 72 -2.51 -2.43 20.29
N ASP A 73 -3.46 -3.09 19.63
CA ASP A 73 -3.31 -4.35 18.90
C ASP A 73 -2.96 -4.15 17.42
N PHE A 74 -2.86 -2.91 16.96
CA PHE A 74 -2.44 -2.62 15.59
C PHE A 74 -0.98 -3.01 15.37
N VAL A 75 -0.76 -3.90 14.41
CA VAL A 75 0.57 -4.27 13.93
C VAL A 75 0.73 -3.73 12.52
N GLU A 76 1.74 -2.88 12.31
CA GLU A 76 2.09 -2.41 10.97
C GLU A 76 2.71 -3.57 10.17
N PRO A 77 2.28 -3.81 8.92
CA PRO A 77 2.82 -4.88 8.09
C PRO A 77 4.32 -4.67 7.87
N GLU A 78 5.10 -5.76 7.89
CA GLU A 78 6.55 -5.69 7.61
C GLU A 78 6.83 -5.16 6.21
N ASP A 79 6.00 -5.56 5.24
CA ASP A 79 6.06 -5.17 3.85
C ASP A 79 4.67 -4.94 3.25
N VAL A 80 4.58 -3.93 2.40
CA VAL A 80 3.43 -3.70 1.52
C VAL A 80 3.89 -3.83 0.08
N TRP A 81 3.22 -4.68 -0.69
CA TRP A 81 3.45 -4.83 -2.14
C TRP A 81 2.33 -4.13 -2.90
N ILE A 82 2.70 -3.17 -3.76
CA ILE A 82 1.79 -2.38 -4.57
C ILE A 82 1.97 -2.81 -6.02
N LEU A 83 0.91 -3.39 -6.60
CA LEU A 83 0.85 -3.79 -8.00
C LEU A 83 -0.07 -2.82 -8.75
N GLY A 84 0.46 -2.20 -9.80
CA GLY A 84 -0.34 -1.41 -10.74
C GLY A 84 -1.09 -2.32 -11.70
N THR A 85 -2.42 -2.23 -11.72
CA THR A 85 -3.27 -3.03 -12.61
C THR A 85 -4.11 -2.14 -13.53
N SER A 86 -4.47 -2.65 -14.71
CA SER A 86 -5.46 -2.04 -15.59
C SER A 86 -6.70 -2.92 -15.68
N HIS A 87 -7.86 -2.30 -15.53
CA HIS A 87 -9.13 -3.02 -15.62
C HIS A 87 -9.56 -3.41 -17.04
N LEU A 88 -8.74 -3.05 -18.03
CA LEU A 88 -8.90 -3.37 -19.44
C LEU A 88 -7.85 -4.41 -19.90
N SER A 89 -7.01 -4.91 -18.98
CA SER A 89 -5.92 -5.82 -19.30
C SER A 89 -6.12 -7.18 -18.64
N GLU A 90 -6.26 -8.23 -19.47
CA GLU A 90 -6.26 -9.62 -18.99
C GLU A 90 -4.89 -10.00 -18.39
N GLU A 91 -3.80 -9.40 -18.90
CA GLU A 91 -2.45 -9.58 -18.35
C GLU A 91 -2.39 -9.14 -16.88
N SER A 92 -3.08 -8.06 -16.51
CA SER A 92 -3.17 -7.61 -15.10
C SER A 92 -3.79 -8.67 -14.18
N VAL A 93 -4.72 -9.50 -14.67
CA VAL A 93 -5.27 -10.61 -13.87
C VAL A 93 -4.20 -11.67 -13.63
N THR A 94 -3.47 -12.05 -14.68
CA THR A 94 -2.38 -13.04 -14.59
C THR A 94 -1.27 -12.55 -13.66
N ASP A 95 -0.94 -11.26 -13.70
CA ASP A 95 0.07 -10.65 -12.83
C ASP A 95 -0.38 -10.66 -11.36
N VAL A 96 -1.65 -10.38 -11.08
CA VAL A 96 -2.20 -10.48 -9.72
C VAL A 96 -2.06 -11.92 -9.19
N GLU A 97 -2.47 -12.92 -9.97
CA GLU A 97 -2.37 -14.32 -9.55
C GLU A 97 -0.93 -14.73 -9.25
N ARG A 98 0.00 -14.31 -10.12
CA ARG A 98 1.43 -14.55 -9.97
C ARG A 98 1.97 -13.91 -8.70
N VAL A 99 1.65 -12.64 -8.44
CA VAL A 99 2.11 -11.92 -7.24
C VAL A 99 1.55 -12.55 -5.98
N LEU A 100 0.27 -12.90 -5.94
CA LEU A 100 -0.35 -13.54 -4.78
C LEU A 100 0.30 -14.89 -4.46
N ARG A 101 0.59 -15.70 -5.48
CA ARG A 101 1.24 -17.00 -5.30
C ARG A 101 2.67 -16.87 -4.78
N ALA A 102 3.42 -15.90 -5.29
CA ALA A 102 4.81 -15.69 -4.93
C ALA A 102 4.97 -15.04 -3.55
N VAL A 103 4.21 -13.97 -3.29
CA VAL A 103 4.33 -13.16 -2.06
C VAL A 103 3.59 -13.80 -0.88
N ARG A 104 2.49 -14.51 -1.14
CA ARG A 104 1.60 -15.08 -0.11
C ARG A 104 1.25 -14.09 1.01
N PRO A 105 0.68 -12.92 0.69
CA PRO A 105 0.45 -11.87 1.69
C PRO A 105 -0.64 -12.29 2.69
N ASP A 106 -0.53 -11.81 3.93
CA ASP A 106 -1.57 -12.03 4.97
C ASP A 106 -2.88 -11.30 4.66
N ASN A 107 -2.79 -10.16 3.96
CA ASN A 107 -3.92 -9.31 3.63
C ASN A 107 -3.80 -8.82 2.19
N VAL A 108 -4.93 -8.73 1.49
CA VAL A 108 -5.02 -8.16 0.13
C VAL A 108 -6.00 -7.00 0.16
N VAL A 109 -5.54 -5.85 -0.34
CA VAL A 109 -6.36 -4.63 -0.48
C VAL A 109 -6.44 -4.30 -1.96
N VAL A 110 -7.65 -4.00 -2.43
CA VAL A 110 -7.89 -3.64 -3.83
C VAL A 110 -8.40 -2.21 -3.89
N GLU A 111 -7.71 -1.37 -4.66
CA GLU A 111 -8.22 -0.06 -5.07
C GLU A 111 -8.89 -0.23 -6.42
N LEU A 112 -10.16 0.16 -6.50
CA LEU A 112 -10.97 0.05 -7.70
C LEU A 112 -11.30 1.44 -8.18
N CYS A 113 -11.25 1.65 -9.50
CA CYS A 113 -11.78 2.88 -10.08
C CYS A 113 -13.25 3.07 -9.71
N ARG A 114 -13.68 4.34 -9.59
CA ARG A 114 -15.05 4.70 -9.15
C ARG A 114 -16.15 3.94 -9.89
N SER A 115 -16.03 3.79 -11.21
CA SER A 115 -17.01 3.06 -12.04
C SER A 115 -17.17 1.58 -11.67
N ARG A 116 -16.19 0.98 -10.99
CA ARG A 116 -16.24 -0.40 -10.49
C ARG A 116 -16.65 -0.49 -9.03
N GLN A 117 -16.36 0.53 -8.23
CA GLN A 117 -16.85 0.63 -6.85
C GLN A 117 -18.38 0.71 -6.81
N ASP A 118 -18.97 1.50 -7.72
CA ASP A 118 -20.41 1.79 -7.72
C ASP A 118 -21.27 0.66 -8.33
N ARG A 119 -20.69 -0.47 -8.75
CA ARG A 119 -21.44 -1.66 -9.17
C ARG A 119 -22.00 -2.39 -7.93
N HIS A 120 -23.01 -1.78 -7.32
CA HIS A 120 -23.93 -2.47 -6.44
C HIS A 120 -24.82 -3.40 -7.29
N HIS A 121 -24.50 -4.69 -7.26
CA HIS A 121 -25.45 -5.75 -7.64
C HIS A 121 -26.21 -6.19 -6.39
#